data_AF-A0A0G1MJ55-F1
#
_entry.id   AF-A0A0G1MJ55-F1
#
_cell.length_a   1.000
_cell.length_b   1.000
_cell.length_c   1.000
_cell.angle_alpha   90.00
_cell.angle_beta   90.00
_cell.angle_gamma   90.00
#
_symmetry.space_group_name_H-M   'P 1'
#
loop_
_entity.id
_entity.type
_entity.pdbx_description
1 polymer ?
#
loop_
_entity_poly.entity_id
_entity_poly.type
_entity_poly.pdbx_seq_one_letter_code
_entity_poly.pdbx_strand_id
1 'polypeptide(L)'
;ETGAKAVLAHPQFDLPSNRTRKQCCDDLKEMGLDGIEAVNGRRHLEQRTEFAELAKRYGWFMTAGSDTHNKTLLGVNVSQHMYEALLRIFFE
;
A
#
# COMPACT_ATOMS: atom_id res chain seq x y z
N GLU A 1 3.78 -13.19 18.01
CA GLU A 1 3.80 -12.06 17.06
C GLU A 1 4.77 -10.99 17.56
N THR A 2 5.34 -10.18 16.66
CA THR A 2 6.33 -9.13 16.99
C THR A 2 5.73 -7.75 17.22
N GLY A 3 4.41 -7.58 17.05
CA GLY A 3 3.74 -6.28 17.03
C GLY A 3 3.93 -5.48 15.73
N ALA A 4 4.72 -6.01 14.79
CA ALA A 4 4.93 -5.39 13.49
C ALA A 4 3.67 -5.46 12.62
N LYS A 5 3.56 -4.52 11.67
CA LYS A 5 2.49 -4.47 10.69
C LYS A 5 2.94 -5.00 9.33
N ALA A 6 2.23 -5.98 8.79
CA ALA A 6 2.52 -6.58 7.49
C ALA A 6 1.88 -5.76 6.37
N VAL A 7 2.67 -5.39 5.36
CA VAL A 7 2.25 -4.53 4.25
C VAL A 7 2.59 -5.17 2.92
N LEU A 8 1.62 -5.22 2.02
CA LEU A 8 1.85 -5.64 0.63
C LEU A 8 2.54 -4.50 -0.13
N ALA A 9 3.83 -4.67 -0.39
CA ALA A 9 4.65 -3.70 -1.12
C ALA A 9 4.34 -3.73 -2.62
N HIS A 10 4.39 -2.55 -3.26
CA HIS A 10 4.31 -2.35 -4.72
C HIS A 10 3.37 -3.34 -5.47
N PRO A 11 2.10 -3.46 -5.04
CA PRO A 11 1.18 -4.50 -5.50
C PRO A 11 0.91 -4.46 -7.01
N GLN A 12 1.16 -3.33 -7.67
CA GLN A 12 1.05 -3.19 -9.12
C GLN A 12 1.91 -4.17 -9.93
N PHE A 13 3.00 -4.69 -9.36
CA PHE A 13 3.89 -5.60 -10.06
C PHE A 13 3.54 -7.07 -9.82
N ASP A 14 3.09 -7.40 -8.61
CA ASP A 14 2.95 -8.79 -8.17
C ASP A 14 1.48 -9.23 -8.06
N LEU A 15 0.56 -8.29 -7.91
CA LEU A 15 -0.86 -8.60 -7.75
C LEU A 15 -1.52 -8.78 -9.13
N PRO A 16 -2.07 -9.97 -9.44
CA PRO A 16 -2.69 -10.24 -10.74
C PRO A 16 -3.80 -9.25 -11.06
N SER A 17 -4.07 -8.93 -12.32
CA SER A 17 -5.15 -8.00 -12.71
C SER A 17 -6.54 -8.63 -12.91
N ASN A 18 -6.65 -9.94 -12.69
CA ASN A 18 -7.81 -10.75 -13.04
C ASN A 18 -8.53 -11.30 -11.80
N ARG A 19 -9.41 -12.29 -12.00
CA ARG A 19 -10.16 -12.97 -10.93
C ARG A 19 -9.27 -13.51 -9.80
N THR A 20 -8.01 -13.83 -10.11
CA THR A 20 -6.99 -14.28 -9.15
C THR A 20 -6.63 -13.19 -8.13
N ARG A 21 -6.76 -11.90 -8.48
CA ARG A 21 -6.53 -10.78 -7.55
C ARG A 21 -7.35 -10.89 -6.29
N LYS A 22 -8.66 -11.11 -6.47
CA LYS A 22 -9.60 -11.18 -5.36
C LYS A 22 -9.24 -12.32 -4.43
N GLN A 23 -8.94 -13.49 -5.00
CA GLN A 23 -8.54 -14.65 -4.21
C GLN A 23 -7.27 -14.35 -3.41
N CYS A 24 -6.22 -13.80 -4.03
CA CYS A 24 -5.02 -13.41 -3.32
C CYS A 24 -5.30 -12.42 -2.19
N CYS A 25 -6.16 -11.41 -2.41
CA CYS A 25 -6.51 -10.45 -1.37
C CYS A 25 -7.34 -11.07 -0.23
N ASP A 26 -8.25 -11.99 -0.55
CA ASP A 26 -9.02 -12.73 0.45
C ASP A 26 -8.08 -13.59 1.31
N ASP A 27 -7.17 -14.34 0.67
CA ASP A 27 -6.18 -15.17 1.35
C ASP A 27 -5.25 -14.32 2.23
N LEU A 28 -4.73 -13.19 1.73
CA LEU A 28 -3.88 -12.28 2.49
C LEU A 28 -4.61 -11.67 3.68
N LYS A 29 -5.92 -11.37 3.55
CA LYS A 29 -6.74 -10.89 4.65
C LYS A 29 -6.93 -11.97 5.73
N GLU A 30 -7.17 -13.22 5.32
CA GLU A 30 -7.26 -14.35 6.26
C GLU A 30 -5.92 -14.60 6.98
N MET A 31 -4.80 -14.34 6.31
CA MET A 31 -3.45 -14.41 6.90
C MET A 31 -3.11 -13.21 7.81
N GLY A 32 -3.97 -12.19 7.89
CA GLY A 32 -3.78 -11.05 8.77
C GLY A 32 -2.95 -9.89 8.18
N LEU A 33 -2.93 -9.71 6.86
CA LEU A 33 -2.30 -8.54 6.25
C LEU A 33 -2.93 -7.24 6.79
N ASP A 34 -2.10 -6.31 7.26
CA ASP A 34 -2.56 -5.05 7.85
C ASP A 34 -2.72 -3.93 6.82
N GLY A 35 -1.86 -3.91 5.79
CA GLY A 35 -1.70 -2.75 4.91
C GLY A 35 -1.32 -3.06 3.46
N ILE A 36 -1.41 -2.04 2.61
CA ILE A 36 -1.02 -2.09 1.20
C ILE A 36 -0.31 -0.78 0.78
N GLU A 37 0.72 -0.88 -0.05
CA GLU A 37 1.32 0.30 -0.68
C GLU A 37 0.40 0.84 -1.79
N ALA A 38 -0.25 1.97 -1.53
CA ALA A 38 -1.13 2.63 -2.49
C ALA A 38 -0.45 3.77 -3.25
N VAL A 39 0.63 4.34 -2.69
CA VAL A 39 1.39 5.43 -3.32
C VAL A 39 2.83 5.03 -3.54
N ASN A 40 3.19 4.77 -4.80
CA ASN A 40 4.55 4.49 -5.22
C ASN A 40 5.13 5.65 -6.04
N GLY A 41 6.40 6.00 -5.78
CA GLY A 41 7.10 7.13 -6.42
C GLY A 41 7.22 7.03 -7.94
N ARG A 42 7.11 5.83 -8.50
CA ARG A 42 7.27 5.57 -9.93
C ARG A 42 5.95 5.54 -10.71
N ARG A 43 4.80 5.79 -10.07
CA ARG A 43 3.48 5.47 -10.65
C ARG A 43 2.51 6.65 -10.80
N HIS A 44 1.67 6.52 -11.83
CA HIS A 44 0.63 7.47 -12.21
C HIS A 44 -0.57 7.45 -11.25
N LEU A 45 -1.36 8.53 -11.28
CA LEU A 45 -2.49 8.77 -10.39
C LEU A 45 -3.55 7.65 -10.42
N GLU A 46 -3.83 7.08 -11.60
CA GLU A 46 -4.86 6.06 -11.79
C GLU A 46 -4.63 4.81 -10.92
N GLN A 47 -3.38 4.36 -10.81
CA GLN A 47 -3.04 3.21 -9.98
C GLN A 47 -3.13 3.51 -8.49
N ARG A 48 -2.87 4.76 -8.09
CA ARG A 48 -3.05 5.17 -6.69
C ARG A 48 -4.51 5.04 -6.29
N THR A 49 -5.42 5.44 -7.17
CA THR A 49 -6.87 5.31 -6.95
C THR A 49 -7.29 3.84 -6.85
N GLU A 50 -6.80 2.98 -7.74
CA GLU A 50 -7.11 1.54 -7.73
C GLU A 50 -6.75 0.87 -6.40
N PHE A 51 -5.52 1.08 -5.91
CA PHE A 51 -5.07 0.46 -4.66
C PHE A 51 -5.65 1.11 -3.40
N ALA A 52 -6.01 2.40 -3.46
CA ALA A 52 -6.76 3.05 -2.39
C ALA A 52 -8.16 2.43 -2.22
N GLU A 53 -8.88 2.19 -3.32
CA GLU A 53 -10.18 1.50 -3.27
C GLU A 53 -10.04 0.05 -2.81
N LEU A 54 -8.95 -0.63 -3.17
CA LEU A 54 -8.65 -1.97 -2.68
C LEU A 54 -8.41 -1.97 -1.17
N ALA A 55 -7.58 -1.05 -0.66
CA ALA A 55 -7.31 -0.89 0.77
C ALA A 55 -8.62 -0.70 1.56
N LYS A 56 -9.47 0.21 1.08
CA LYS A 56 -10.78 0.49 1.67
C LYS A 56 -11.68 -0.75 1.69
N ARG A 57 -11.71 -1.53 0.62
CA ARG A 57 -12.54 -2.75 0.52
C ARG A 57 -12.14 -3.81 1.54
N TYR A 58 -10.84 -3.98 1.77
CA TYR A 58 -10.32 -5.01 2.65
C TYR A 58 -10.14 -4.54 4.10
N GLY A 59 -10.23 -3.23 4.36
CA GLY A 59 -10.00 -2.64 5.67
C GLY A 59 -8.52 -2.49 5.99
N TRP A 60 -7.67 -2.43 4.97
CA TRP A 60 -6.23 -2.26 5.11
C TRP A 60 -5.86 -0.78 5.19
N PHE A 61 -4.81 -0.48 5.95
CA PHE A 61 -4.24 0.86 5.89
C PHE A 61 -3.38 1.05 4.63
N MET A 62 -3.24 2.29 4.22
CA MET A 62 -2.41 2.64 3.06
C MET A 62 -1.01 3.04 3.50
N THR A 63 -0.01 2.60 2.74
CA THR A 63 1.37 3.07 2.85
C THR A 63 1.83 3.77 1.58
N ALA A 64 2.95 4.49 1.70
CA ALA A 64 3.58 5.20 0.60
C ALA A 64 5.09 4.96 0.61
N GLY A 65 5.68 4.67 -0.56
CA GLY A 65 7.09 4.34 -0.69
C GLY A 65 7.66 4.77 -2.03
N SER A 66 8.89 5.28 -2.01
CA SER A 66 9.58 5.71 -3.24
C SER A 66 10.13 4.55 -4.05
N ASP A 67 10.34 3.42 -3.39
CA ASP A 67 11.10 2.28 -3.92
C ASP A 67 12.44 2.75 -4.56
N THR A 68 13.07 3.76 -3.95
CA THR A 68 14.23 4.38 -4.58
C THR A 68 15.48 3.56 -4.37
N HIS A 69 16.16 3.31 -5.47
CA HIS A 69 17.50 2.72 -5.51
C HIS A 69 18.52 3.74 -6.03
N ASN A 70 18.08 4.98 -6.26
CA ASN A 70 18.87 6.08 -6.79
C ASN A 70 18.91 7.22 -5.77
N LYS A 71 20.12 7.78 -5.54
CA LYS A 71 20.37 8.84 -4.56
C LYS A 71 19.69 10.17 -4.89
N THR A 72 19.20 10.35 -6.12
CA THR A 72 18.61 11.62 -6.58
C THR A 72 17.08 11.65 -6.58
N LEU A 73 16.41 10.50 -6.48
CA LEU A 73 14.95 10.40 -6.46
C LEU A 73 14.49 10.00 -5.08
N LEU A 74 14.43 10.96 -4.15
CA LEU A 74 14.10 10.67 -2.75
C LEU A 74 12.62 10.95 -2.46
N GLY A 75 11.96 9.96 -1.84
CA GLY A 75 10.61 10.13 -1.30
C GLY A 75 9.48 10.08 -2.32
N VAL A 76 8.28 10.35 -1.84
CA VAL A 76 7.04 10.39 -2.62
C VAL A 76 6.18 11.54 -2.16
N ASN A 77 5.52 12.20 -3.11
CA ASN A 77 4.53 13.22 -2.80
C ASN A 77 3.21 12.54 -2.41
N VAL A 78 2.76 12.80 -1.19
CA VAL A 78 1.45 12.42 -0.64
C VAL A 78 0.66 13.66 -0.27
N SER A 79 -0.66 13.53 -0.16
CA SER A 79 -1.50 14.61 0.37
C SER A 79 -1.28 14.77 1.87
N GLN A 80 -1.58 15.95 2.40
CA GLN A 80 -1.53 16.23 3.85
C GLN A 80 -2.35 15.21 4.66
N HIS A 81 -3.56 14.89 4.20
CA HIS A 81 -4.43 13.92 4.86
C HIS A 81 -3.82 12.52 4.92
N MET A 82 -3.15 12.07 3.85
CA MET A 82 -2.46 10.79 3.84
C MET A 82 -1.23 10.81 4.76
N TYR A 83 -0.47 11.90 4.78
CA TYR A 83 0.66 12.04 5.71
C TYR A 83 0.21 11.89 7.17
N GLU A 84 -0.87 12.55 7.56
CA GLU A 84 -1.44 12.42 8.90
C GLU A 84 -1.90 10.99 9.20
N ALA A 85 -2.55 10.33 8.25
CA ALA A 85 -2.96 8.93 8.40
C ALA A 85 -1.75 8.00 8.61
N LEU A 86 -0.65 8.22 7.88
CA LEU A 86 0.60 7.47 8.04
C LEU A 86 1.20 7.64 9.43
N LEU A 87 1.23 8.87 9.96
CA LEU A 87 1.77 9.13 11.30
C LEU A 87 1.02 8.33 12.37
N ARG A 88 -0.31 8.23 12.26
CA ARG A 88 -1.12 7.45 13.21
C ARG A 88 -0.80 5.95 13.16
N ILE A 89 -0.51 5.40 11.99
CA ILE A 89 -0.17 3.97 11.86
C ILE A 89 1.15 3.64 12.55
N PHE A 90 2.13 4.55 12.49
CA PHE A 90 3.49 4.29 12.96
C PHE A 90 3.78 4.77 14.38
N PHE A 91 3.02 5.74 14.90
CA PHE A 91 3.34 6.42 16.15
C PHE A 91 2.20 6.44 17.17
N GLU A 92 1.01 5.92 16.83
CA GLU A 92 -0.12 5.70 17.76
C GLU A 92 -0.38 4.20 17.92
#